data_AF-A0A924ZBS1-F1
#
_entry.id   AF-A0A924ZBS1-F1
#
_cell.length_a   1.000
_cell.length_b   1.000
_cell.length_c   1.000
_cell.angle_alpha   90.00
_cell.angle_beta   90.00
_cell.angle_gamma   90.00
#
_symmetry.space_group_name_H-M   'P 1'
#
loop_
_entity.id
_entity.type
_entity.pdbx_description
1 polymer ?
#
loop_
_entity_poly.entity_id
_entity_poly.type
_entity_poly.pdbx_seq_one_letter_code
_entity_poly.pdbx_strand_id
1 'polypeptide(L)'
;MADNKIEKTGGFSHATIETNNFLMIVLILLTVAVGGLVEIVPLFFQKSTTQPVEGLKPYTPLQLAGRDIYIREGCYNCHSQMIRPLRAETLRYGHYSVAGEFVYDHPFQWGSKRTGPDLHRVGGKYSDEWHRIHLNNPRDLV
;
A
#
# COMPACT_ATOMS: atom_id res chain seq x y z
N MET A 1 -29.38 -61.68 -17.88
CA MET A 1 -29.25 -60.39 -18.58
C MET A 1 -29.51 -59.31 -17.55
N ALA A 2 -28.44 -58.74 -16.97
CA ALA A 2 -28.54 -57.65 -16.02
C ALA A 2 -28.26 -56.35 -16.77
N ASP A 3 -29.27 -55.51 -16.91
CA ASP A 3 -29.14 -54.16 -17.45
C ASP A 3 -28.28 -53.32 -16.49
N ASN A 4 -27.04 -53.09 -16.88
CA ASN A 4 -26.14 -52.16 -16.19
C ASN A 4 -26.56 -50.73 -16.56
N LYS A 5 -27.45 -50.13 -15.77
CA LYS A 5 -27.74 -48.70 -15.85
C LYS A 5 -26.50 -47.94 -15.39
N ILE A 6 -25.74 -47.42 -16.36
CA ILE A 6 -24.65 -46.47 -16.09
C ILE A 6 -25.31 -45.21 -15.52
N GLU A 7 -25.20 -45.01 -14.21
CA GLU A 7 -25.49 -43.72 -13.58
C GLU A 7 -24.56 -42.68 -14.20
N LYS A 8 -25.13 -41.80 -15.04
CA LYS A 8 -24.45 -40.57 -15.42
C LYS A 8 -24.34 -39.73 -14.16
N THR A 9 -23.14 -39.66 -13.59
CA THR A 9 -22.81 -38.69 -12.56
C THR A 9 -23.03 -37.30 -13.16
N GLY A 10 -24.16 -36.68 -12.82
CA GLY A 10 -24.59 -35.36 -13.30
C GLY A 10 -23.78 -34.24 -12.67
N GLY A 11 -22.46 -34.29 -12.80
CA GLY A 11 -21.55 -33.23 -12.39
C GLY A 11 -21.28 -32.26 -13.52
N PHE A 12 -21.02 -30.99 -13.17
CA PHE A 12 -20.50 -30.00 -14.11
C PHE A 12 -19.21 -30.54 -14.76
N SER A 13 -19.24 -30.76 -16.07
CA SER A 13 -18.07 -31.14 -16.86
C SER A 13 -17.24 -29.90 -17.21
N HIS A 14 -15.92 -30.05 -17.28
CA HIS A 14 -15.01 -29.02 -17.77
C HIS A 14 -15.45 -28.48 -19.14
N ALA A 15 -15.85 -29.39 -20.04
CA ALA A 15 -16.32 -29.04 -21.37
C ALA A 15 -17.58 -28.15 -21.36
N THR A 16 -18.44 -28.28 -20.34
CA THR A 16 -19.64 -27.43 -20.19
C THR A 16 -19.27 -25.99 -19.84
N ILE A 17 -18.16 -25.79 -19.12
CA ILE A 17 -17.65 -24.46 -18.75
C ILE A 17 -16.98 -23.80 -19.96
N GLU A 18 -16.11 -24.55 -20.66
CA GLU A 18 -15.34 -24.03 -21.80
C GLU A 18 -16.21 -23.66 -23.00
N THR A 19 -17.35 -24.34 -23.18
CA THR A 19 -18.25 -24.10 -24.32
C THR A 19 -19.26 -22.99 -24.07
N ASN A 20 -19.37 -22.49 -22.83
CA ASN A 20 -20.32 -21.44 -22.45
C ASN A 20 -19.58 -20.18 -21.98
N ASN A 21 -19.45 -19.20 -22.87
CA ASN A 21 -18.78 -17.92 -22.59
C ASN A 21 -19.35 -17.19 -21.37
N PHE A 22 -20.68 -17.21 -21.19
CA PHE A 22 -21.30 -16.52 -20.04
C PHE A 22 -20.90 -17.19 -18.73
N LEU A 23 -21.00 -18.53 -18.67
CA LEU A 23 -20.60 -19.29 -17.48
C LEU A 23 -19.12 -19.08 -17.16
N MET A 24 -18.25 -19.08 -18.16
CA MET A 24 -16.82 -18.83 -18.00
C MET A 24 -16.53 -17.43 -17.42
N ILE A 25 -17.18 -16.38 -17.95
CA ILE A 25 -17.02 -15.00 -17.44
C ILE A 25 -17.44 -14.91 -15.97
N VAL A 26 -18.60 -15.49 -15.61
CA VAL A 26 -19.08 -15.46 -14.22
C VAL A 26 -18.09 -16.15 -13.28
N LEU A 27 -17.58 -17.33 -13.66
CA LEU A 27 -16.63 -18.06 -12.84
C LEU A 27 -15.31 -17.29 -12.67
N ILE A 28 -14.77 -16.69 -13.73
CA ILE A 28 -13.55 -15.85 -13.65
C ILE A 28 -13.78 -14.67 -12.69
N LEU A 29 -14.90 -13.96 -12.82
CA LEU A 29 -15.22 -12.83 -11.95
C LEU A 29 -15.29 -13.25 -10.48
N LEU A 30 -15.96 -14.38 -10.20
CA LEU A 30 -16.03 -14.92 -8.84
C LEU A 30 -14.64 -15.29 -8.30
N THR A 31 -13.81 -15.97 -9.09
CA THR A 31 -12.46 -16.36 -8.69
C THR A 31 -11.57 -15.15 -8.40
N VAL A 32 -11.59 -14.13 -9.24
CA VAL A 32 -10.79 -12.90 -9.04
C VAL A 32 -11.29 -12.08 -7.86
N ALA A 33 -12.62 -11.99 -7.67
CA ALA A 33 -13.22 -11.21 -6.60
C ALA A 33 -12.88 -11.73 -5.19
N VAL A 34 -12.69 -13.05 -5.04
CA VAL A 34 -12.35 -13.67 -3.74
C VAL A 34 -11.06 -13.07 -3.15
N GLY A 35 -10.03 -12.83 -3.97
CA GLY A 35 -8.78 -12.24 -3.49
C GLY A 35 -8.97 -10.83 -2.91
N GLY A 36 -9.65 -9.95 -3.66
CA GLY A 36 -9.95 -8.59 -3.21
C GLY A 36 -10.85 -8.56 -1.97
N LEU A 37 -11.84 -9.45 -1.88
CA LEU A 37 -12.72 -9.54 -0.71
C LEU A 37 -11.95 -9.98 0.54
N VAL A 38 -11.07 -10.97 0.43
CA VAL A 38 -10.33 -11.50 1.60
C VAL A 38 -9.23 -10.54 2.05
N GLU A 39 -8.55 -9.84 1.13
CA GLU A 39 -7.43 -8.97 1.47
C GLU A 39 -7.87 -7.55 1.87
N ILE A 40 -8.85 -6.95 1.18
CA ILE A 40 -9.20 -5.53 1.35
C ILE A 40 -10.31 -5.35 2.39
N VAL A 41 -11.37 -6.16 2.33
CA VAL A 41 -12.58 -5.93 3.16
C VAL A 41 -12.26 -5.98 4.67
N PRO A 42 -11.50 -6.96 5.19
CA PRO A 42 -11.18 -7.00 6.62
C PRO A 42 -10.39 -5.79 7.11
N LEU A 43 -9.57 -5.16 6.25
CA LEU A 43 -8.74 -4.02 6.63
C LEU A 43 -9.56 -2.76 6.96
N PHE A 44 -10.78 -2.62 6.42
CA PHE A 44 -11.70 -1.54 6.79
C PHE A 44 -12.19 -1.64 8.24
N PHE A 45 -12.14 -2.83 8.84
CA PHE A 45 -12.66 -3.08 10.18
C PHE A 45 -11.54 -3.35 11.20
N GLN A 46 -10.29 -3.45 10.74
CA GLN A 46 -9.14 -3.71 11.59
C GLN A 46 -8.67 -2.42 12.29
N LYS A 47 -8.79 -2.36 13.61
CA LYS A 47 -8.46 -1.15 14.40
C LYS A 47 -6.99 -0.75 14.28
N SER A 48 -6.07 -1.71 14.13
CA SER A 48 -4.64 -1.42 14.01
C SER A 48 -4.25 -0.67 12.74
N THR A 49 -5.11 -0.66 11.71
CA THR A 49 -4.89 0.04 10.43
C THR A 49 -5.80 1.25 10.24
N THR A 50 -6.84 1.40 11.06
CA THR A 50 -7.86 2.45 10.93
C THR A 50 -7.80 3.50 12.04
N GLN A 51 -7.11 3.23 13.15
CA GLN A 51 -6.98 4.17 14.25
C GLN A 51 -5.61 4.88 14.21
N PRO A 52 -5.59 6.21 14.33
CA PRO A 52 -4.34 6.95 14.37
C PRO A 52 -3.56 6.64 15.66
N VAL A 53 -2.23 6.76 15.60
CA VAL A 53 -1.42 6.68 16.83
C VAL A 53 -1.75 7.84 17.77
N GLU A 54 -1.53 7.64 19.07
CA GLU A 54 -1.82 8.64 20.09
C GLU A 54 -1.08 9.96 19.80
N GLY A 55 -1.82 11.07 19.85
CA GLY A 55 -1.28 12.41 19.61
C GLY A 55 -1.12 12.80 18.14
N LEU A 56 -1.35 11.89 17.18
CA LEU A 56 -1.33 12.23 15.75
C LEU A 56 -2.49 13.17 15.41
N LYS A 57 -2.19 14.27 14.75
CA LYS A 57 -3.17 15.23 14.23
C LYS A 57 -3.14 15.22 12.71
N PRO A 58 -4.26 15.54 12.04
CA PRO A 58 -4.25 15.83 10.61
C PRO A 58 -3.24 16.93 10.28
N TYR A 59 -2.72 16.89 9.05
CA TYR A 59 -1.81 17.92 8.54
C TYR A 59 -2.41 19.33 8.67
N THR A 60 -1.58 20.30 9.03
CA THR A 60 -1.97 21.71 8.91
C THR A 60 -2.14 22.09 7.44
N PRO A 61 -2.86 23.18 7.11
CA PRO A 61 -3.05 23.58 5.71
C PRO A 61 -1.75 23.75 4.92
N LEU A 62 -0.71 24.30 5.55
CA LEU A 62 0.60 24.47 4.91
C LEU A 62 1.31 23.12 4.69
N GLN A 63 1.23 22.20 5.65
CA GLN A 63 1.80 20.86 5.51
C GLN A 63 1.08 20.07 4.41
N LEU A 64 -0.25 20.20 4.31
CA LEU A 64 -1.04 19.55 3.27
C LEU A 64 -0.65 20.08 1.88
N ALA A 65 -0.53 21.40 1.71
CA ALA A 65 -0.06 21.98 0.46
C ALA A 65 1.37 21.53 0.11
N GLY A 66 2.27 21.46 1.11
CA GLY A 66 3.62 20.91 0.94
C GLY A 66 3.64 19.44 0.53
N ARG A 67 2.72 18.64 1.07
CA ARG A 67 2.53 17.23 0.70
C ARG A 67 2.03 17.08 -0.73
N ASP A 68 1.11 17.93 -1.17
CA ASP A 68 0.65 17.91 -2.56
C ASP A 68 1.77 18.30 -3.53
N ILE A 69 2.67 19.20 -3.12
CA ILE A 69 3.90 19.49 -3.87
C ILE A 69 4.83 18.27 -3.90
N TYR A 70 5.04 17.58 -2.77
CA TYR A 70 5.84 16.36 -2.71
C TYR A 70 5.33 15.28 -3.69
N ILE A 71 4.01 15.14 -3.81
CA ILE A 71 3.37 14.23 -4.77
C ILE A 71 3.57 14.75 -6.20
N ARG A 72 3.32 16.04 -6.45
CA ARG A 72 3.44 16.67 -7.78
C ARG A 72 4.85 16.57 -8.37
N GLU A 73 5.87 16.75 -7.53
CA GLU A 73 7.28 16.63 -7.93
C GLU A 73 7.76 15.17 -7.97
N GLY A 74 6.91 14.20 -7.63
CA GLY A 74 7.22 12.78 -7.74
C GLY A 74 8.31 12.32 -6.77
N CYS A 75 8.49 12.99 -5.63
CA CYS A 75 9.53 12.66 -4.65
C CYS A 75 9.45 11.19 -4.17
N TYR A 76 8.23 10.64 -4.12
CA TYR A 76 7.94 9.24 -3.78
C TYR A 76 8.61 8.21 -4.71
N ASN A 77 9.02 8.60 -5.93
CA ASN A 77 9.73 7.71 -6.85
C ASN A 77 11.19 7.43 -6.41
N CYS A 78 11.77 8.33 -5.60
CA CYS A 78 13.15 8.21 -5.12
C CYS A 78 13.21 7.95 -3.61
N HIS A 79 12.20 8.39 -2.87
CA HIS A 79 12.16 8.36 -1.41
C HIS A 79 10.96 7.57 -0.91
N SER A 80 11.21 6.65 0.03
CA SER A 80 10.13 5.99 0.75
C SER A 80 9.77 6.70 2.04
N GLN A 81 8.53 6.55 2.48
CA GLN A 81 8.11 6.87 3.83
C GLN A 81 7.56 5.62 4.53
N MET A 82 8.42 4.59 4.65
CA MET A 82 8.09 3.35 5.34
C MET A 82 9.37 2.62 5.78
N ILE A 83 9.79 2.90 7.01
CA ILE A 83 10.89 2.22 7.70
C ILE A 83 10.46 0.81 8.10
N ARG A 84 11.20 -0.20 7.63
CA ARG A 84 10.93 -1.62 7.89
C ARG A 84 11.39 -2.02 9.30
N PRO A 85 10.78 -3.05 9.93
CA PRO A 85 11.13 -3.51 11.28
C PRO A 85 12.40 -4.39 11.29
N LEU A 86 13.48 -3.88 10.68
CA LEU A 86 14.79 -4.52 10.67
C LEU A 86 15.76 -3.68 11.49
N ARG A 87 16.62 -4.32 12.29
CA ARG A 87 17.60 -3.60 13.15
C ARG A 87 18.44 -2.58 12.37
N ALA A 88 18.89 -2.93 11.16
CA ALA A 88 19.71 -2.02 10.34
C ALA A 88 18.92 -0.78 9.86
N GLU A 89 17.62 -0.94 9.59
CA GLU A 89 16.76 0.18 9.22
C GLU A 89 16.47 1.06 10.42
N THR A 90 16.18 0.46 11.57
CA THR A 90 15.84 1.23 12.76
C THR A 90 17.02 2.02 13.30
N LEU A 91 18.24 1.46 13.22
CA LEU A 91 19.47 2.20 13.53
C LEU A 91 19.73 3.36 12.57
N ARG A 92 19.33 3.24 11.30
CA ARG A 92 19.59 4.26 10.27
C ARG A 92 18.55 5.37 10.25
N TYR A 93 17.28 5.01 10.38
CA TYR A 93 16.14 5.91 10.14
C TYR A 93 15.29 6.16 11.40
N GLY A 94 15.46 5.41 12.48
CA GLY A 94 14.67 5.54 13.71
C GLY A 94 13.59 4.46 13.85
N HIS A 95 12.61 4.67 14.73
CA HIS A 95 11.57 3.66 14.98
C HIS A 95 10.86 3.24 13.69
N TYR A 96 10.63 1.94 13.53
CA TYR A 96 9.92 1.39 12.37
C TYR A 96 8.53 2.02 12.24
N SER A 97 7.99 1.98 11.03
CA SER A 97 6.70 2.62 10.73
C SER A 97 5.56 1.77 11.24
N VAL A 98 4.52 2.40 11.76
CA VAL A 98 3.30 1.70 12.20
C VAL A 98 2.09 2.20 11.42
N ALA A 99 1.11 1.31 11.18
CA ALA A 99 -0.02 1.60 10.32
C ALA A 99 -0.82 2.85 10.75
N GLY A 100 -0.94 3.08 12.06
CA GLY A 100 -1.62 4.25 12.62
C GLY A 100 -1.01 5.62 12.26
N GLU A 101 0.22 5.66 11.70
CA GLU A 101 0.87 6.91 11.28
C GLU A 101 0.36 7.39 9.91
N PHE A 102 -0.22 6.49 9.11
CA PHE A 102 -0.63 6.76 7.73
C PHE A 102 -2.15 6.98 7.59
N VAL A 103 -2.89 7.00 8.70
CA VAL A 103 -4.36 7.04 8.70
C VAL A 103 -4.92 8.28 7.99
N TYR A 104 -4.17 9.40 8.00
CA TYR A 104 -4.56 10.64 7.33
C TYR A 104 -3.93 10.81 5.94
N ASP A 105 -3.16 9.84 5.44
CA ASP A 105 -2.51 9.95 4.15
C ASP A 105 -3.42 9.52 3.00
N HIS A 106 -3.90 10.50 2.24
CA HIS A 106 -4.66 10.28 1.02
C HIS A 106 -3.97 10.93 -0.18
N PRO A 107 -3.34 10.16 -1.10
CA PRO A 107 -3.04 8.71 -1.01
C PRO A 107 -1.80 8.42 -0.14
N PHE A 108 -1.65 7.19 0.38
CA PHE A 108 -0.49 6.78 1.17
C PHE A 108 0.85 7.10 0.47
N GLN A 109 1.90 7.43 1.23
CA GLN A 109 3.22 7.81 0.69
C GLN A 109 4.32 6.76 0.96
N TRP A 110 3.93 5.50 1.12
CA TRP A 110 4.89 4.39 1.20
C TRP A 110 5.63 4.30 -0.12
N GLY A 111 6.96 4.27 -0.05
CA GLY A 111 7.77 4.17 -1.26
C GLY A 111 7.94 2.72 -1.71
N SER A 112 8.04 2.54 -3.02
CA SER A 112 8.39 1.26 -3.65
C SER A 112 9.88 1.16 -4.00
N LYS A 113 10.61 2.28 -3.95
CA LYS A 113 12.02 2.40 -4.33
C LYS A 113 12.76 3.37 -3.40
N ARG A 114 14.06 3.14 -3.22
CA ARG A 114 14.98 4.03 -2.51
C ARG A 114 16.19 4.33 -3.37
N THR A 115 16.13 5.43 -4.11
CA THR A 115 17.31 6.07 -4.70
C THR A 115 17.91 7.06 -3.70
N GLY A 116 17.07 7.80 -3.00
CA GLY A 116 17.42 8.55 -1.80
C GLY A 116 17.06 7.82 -0.51
N PRO A 117 17.42 8.37 0.67
CA PRO A 117 17.07 7.80 1.97
C PRO A 117 15.55 7.79 2.22
N ASP A 118 15.11 6.94 3.15
CA ASP A 118 13.74 6.99 3.68
C ASP A 118 13.50 8.31 4.45
N LEU A 119 12.32 8.90 4.26
CA LEU A 119 11.94 10.20 4.78
C LEU A 119 10.91 10.14 5.92
N HIS A 120 10.50 8.97 6.41
CA HIS A 120 9.40 8.89 7.38
C HIS A 120 9.72 9.57 8.73
N ARG A 121 11.01 9.70 9.07
CA ARG A 121 11.48 10.27 10.35
C ARG A 121 12.47 11.41 10.17
N VAL A 122 12.22 12.30 9.20
CA VAL A 122 13.08 13.48 8.97
C VAL A 122 12.69 14.71 9.77
N GLY A 123 11.50 14.70 10.40
CA GLY A 123 11.03 15.80 11.22
C GLY A 123 12.02 16.15 12.34
N GLY A 124 12.50 17.40 12.34
CA GLY A 124 13.47 17.90 13.32
C GLY A 124 14.90 17.38 13.16
N LYS A 125 15.18 16.52 12.16
CA LYS A 125 16.53 15.98 11.91
C LYS A 125 17.46 17.00 11.25
N TYR A 126 16.90 17.87 10.39
CA TYR A 126 17.60 18.93 9.69
C TYR A 126 16.87 20.27 9.92
N SER A 127 17.60 21.38 9.80
CA SER A 127 17.00 22.72 9.88
C SER A 127 16.22 23.07 8.62
N ASP A 128 15.27 23.99 8.72
CA ASP A 128 14.51 24.48 7.57
C ASP A 128 15.42 25.09 6.49
N GLU A 129 16.52 25.74 6.91
CA GLU A 129 17.52 26.28 5.99
C GLU A 129 18.29 25.18 5.24
N TRP A 130 18.63 24.08 5.91
CA TRP A 130 19.20 22.91 5.24
C TRP A 130 18.22 22.36 4.18
N HIS A 131 16.94 22.23 4.52
CA HIS A 131 15.92 21.77 3.58
C HIS A 131 15.79 22.72 2.38
N ARG A 132 15.79 24.04 2.61
CA ARG A 132 15.70 25.05 1.54
C ARG A 132 16.87 24.95 0.56
N ILE A 133 18.10 24.86 1.07
CA ILE A 133 19.30 24.73 0.22
C ILE A 133 19.30 23.38 -0.51
N HIS A 134 19.02 22.28 0.20
CA HIS A 134 19.01 20.93 -0.35
C HIS A 134 17.97 20.76 -1.47
N LEU A 135 16.78 21.35 -1.32
CA LEU A 135 15.74 21.30 -2.34
C LEU A 135 16.04 22.20 -3.54
N ASN A 136 16.78 23.30 -3.35
CA ASN A 136 17.20 24.17 -4.45
C ASN A 136 18.30 23.53 -5.31
N ASN A 137 19.30 22.95 -4.65
CA ASN A 137 20.35 22.17 -5.30
C ASN A 137 20.93 21.14 -4.32
N PRO A 138 20.56 19.86 -4.45
CA PRO A 138 20.99 18.82 -3.50
C PRO A 138 22.52 18.72 -3.36
N ARG A 139 23.26 18.98 -4.45
CA ARG A 139 24.74 18.86 -4.54
C ARG A 139 25.50 19.84 -3.67
N ASP A 140 24.85 20.90 -3.19
CA ASP A 140 25.52 21.91 -2.36
C ASP A 140 25.72 21.43 -0.92
N LEU A 141 25.08 20.32 -0.53
CA LEU A 141 25.09 19.79 0.84
C LEU A 141 25.39 18.28 0.95
N VAL A 142 25.60 17.58 -0.17
CA VAL A 142 25.83 16.12 -0.23
C VAL A 142 27.13 15.73 -0.90
#